data_AF-A0A7V8JLN9-F1
#
_entry.id   AF-A0A7V8JLN9-F1
#
_cell.length_a   1.000
_cell.length_b   1.000
_cell.length_c   1.000
_cell.angle_alpha   90.00
_cell.angle_beta   90.00
_cell.angle_gamma   90.00
#
_symmetry.space_group_name_H-M   'P 1'
#
loop_
_entity.id
_entity.type
_entity.pdbx_description
1 polymer ?
#
loop_
_entity_poly.entity_id
_entity_poly.type
_entity_poly.pdbx_seq_one_letter_code
_entity_poly.pdbx_strand_id
1 'polypeptide(L)'
;MLVVLVAVAGLLAAIAMPAYHDYTTRSKVTGAVAALVPLKLQVEEFAEQNGRCPSANDAGFPAAHAFAGDGLSSVNIGRFEVGTCGIEASLSVPGQPIDGDLLWLEYDRDSGRWQCGGESPDKVLPTPCQG
;
A
#
# COMPACT_ATOMS: atom_id res chain seq x y z
N MET A 1 39.10 27.31 -10.26
CA MET A 1 38.27 27.16 -9.05
C MET A 1 36.92 26.47 -9.32
N LEU A 2 36.33 26.62 -10.52
CA LEU A 2 35.05 26.02 -10.91
C LEU A 2 35.05 24.48 -10.95
N VAL A 3 36.18 23.86 -11.35
CA VAL A 3 36.32 22.40 -11.45
C VAL A 3 36.23 21.70 -10.09
N VAL A 4 36.70 22.35 -9.02
CA VAL A 4 36.63 21.83 -7.66
C VAL A 4 35.18 21.85 -7.15
N LEU A 5 34.44 22.93 -7.45
CA LEU A 5 33.03 23.05 -7.09
C LEU A 5 32.17 21.98 -7.79
N VAL A 6 32.44 21.70 -9.07
CA VAL A 6 31.74 20.64 -9.82
C VAL A 6 32.03 19.26 -9.23
N ALA A 7 33.26 18.99 -8.82
CA ALA A 7 33.62 17.72 -8.20
C ALA A 7 32.91 17.49 -6.85
N VAL A 8 32.85 18.53 -6.00
CA VAL A 8 32.16 18.43 -4.70
C VAL A 8 30.64 18.33 -4.88
N ALA A 9 30.06 19.09 -5.82
CA ALA A 9 28.65 18.98 -6.16
C ALA A 9 28.27 17.58 -6.70
N GLY A 10 29.15 16.97 -7.52
CA GLY A 10 28.94 15.60 -8.01
C GLY A 10 28.90 14.55 -6.90
N LEU A 11 29.78 14.65 -5.90
CA LEU A 11 29.79 13.74 -4.74
C LEU A 11 28.51 13.87 -3.91
N LEU A 12 28.07 15.11 -3.64
CA LEU A 12 26.85 15.36 -2.88
C LEU A 12 25.61 14.86 -3.62
N ALA A 13 25.54 15.07 -4.95
CA ALA A 13 24.44 14.61 -5.78
C ALA A 13 24.33 13.07 -5.79
N ALA A 14 25.46 12.36 -5.80
CA ALA A 14 25.50 10.90 -5.80
C ALA A 14 24.87 10.29 -4.53
N ILE A 15 24.94 10.98 -3.39
CA ILE A 15 24.31 10.52 -2.12
C ILE A 15 22.85 10.98 -2.04
N ALA A 16 22.56 12.20 -2.50
CA ALA A 16 21.22 12.80 -2.41
C ALA A 16 20.19 12.09 -3.31
N MET A 17 20.58 11.65 -4.51
CA MET A 17 19.68 11.01 -5.46
C MET A 17 19.06 9.69 -4.95
N PRO A 18 19.82 8.68 -4.50
CA PRO A 18 19.24 7.42 -4.03
C PRO A 18 18.34 7.61 -2.78
N ALA A 19 18.70 8.51 -1.88
CA ALA A 19 17.88 8.82 -0.70
C ALA A 19 16.55 9.51 -1.09
N TYR A 20 16.55 10.36 -2.11
CA TYR A 20 15.34 11.01 -2.59
C TYR A 20 14.36 10.02 -3.21
N HIS A 21 14.85 9.05 -4.00
CA HIS A 21 14.02 7.99 -4.57
C HIS A 21 13.29 7.19 -3.48
N ASP A 22 14.02 6.71 -2.46
CA ASP A 22 13.44 5.96 -1.35
C ASP A 22 12.37 6.77 -0.59
N TYR A 23 12.60 8.07 -0.37
CA TYR A 23 11.61 8.94 0.28
C TYR A 23 10.33 9.11 -0.55
N THR A 24 10.47 9.39 -1.85
CA THR A 24 9.31 9.56 -2.72
C THR A 24 8.51 8.28 -2.85
N THR A 25 9.16 7.13 -2.93
CA THR A 25 8.52 5.81 -2.99
C THR A 25 7.73 5.53 -1.71
N ARG A 26 8.34 5.71 -0.54
CA ARG A 26 7.64 5.56 0.74
C ARG A 26 6.43 6.51 0.87
N SER A 27 6.55 7.75 0.39
CA SER A 27 5.44 8.71 0.41
C SER A 27 4.26 8.24 -0.45
N LYS A 28 4.53 7.70 -1.64
CA LYS A 28 3.51 7.15 -2.54
C LYS A 28 2.83 5.92 -1.94
N VAL A 29 3.60 4.98 -1.39
CA VAL A 29 3.05 3.79 -0.71
C VAL A 29 2.19 4.19 0.48
N THR A 30 2.64 5.16 1.29
CA THR A 30 1.85 5.67 2.43
C THR A 30 0.53 6.30 1.94
N GLY A 31 0.55 7.03 0.83
CA GLY A 31 -0.66 7.57 0.19
C GLY A 31 -1.62 6.47 -0.27
N ALA A 32 -1.10 5.44 -0.94
CA ALA A 32 -1.88 4.29 -1.39
C ALA A 32 -2.53 3.55 -0.19
N VAL A 33 -1.79 3.33 0.89
CA VAL A 33 -2.34 2.71 2.12
C VAL A 33 -3.40 3.61 2.76
N ALA A 34 -3.21 4.93 2.74
CA ALA A 34 -4.20 5.88 3.27
C ALA A 34 -5.51 5.87 2.46
N ALA A 35 -5.44 5.67 1.14
CA ALA A 35 -6.62 5.54 0.29
C ALA A 35 -7.47 4.29 0.62
N LEU A 36 -6.87 3.26 1.21
CA LEU A 36 -7.55 2.03 1.63
C LEU A 36 -8.22 2.13 3.01
N VAL A 37 -7.91 3.16 3.81
CA VAL A 37 -8.51 3.36 5.14
C VAL A 37 -10.05 3.37 5.14
N PRO A 38 -10.75 4.13 4.27
CA PRO A 38 -12.22 4.09 4.23
C PRO A 38 -12.75 2.71 3.85
N LEU A 39 -11.99 1.94 3.05
CA LEU A 39 -12.37 0.60 2.65
C LEU A 39 -12.28 -0.39 3.82
N LYS A 40 -11.26 -0.26 4.68
CA LYS A 40 -11.15 -1.04 5.92
C LYS A 40 -12.41 -0.92 6.77
N LEU A 41 -12.87 0.31 7.01
CA LEU A 41 -14.05 0.56 7.83
C LEU A 41 -15.31 -0.09 7.23
N GLN A 42 -15.47 -0.02 5.91
CA GLN A 42 -16.59 -0.69 5.22
C GLN A 42 -16.50 -2.22 5.34
N VAL A 43 -15.30 -2.80 5.25
CA VAL A 43 -15.08 -4.23 5.44
C VAL A 43 -15.42 -4.66 6.87
N GLU A 44 -14.98 -3.90 7.88
CA GLU A 44 -15.33 -4.14 9.29
C GLU A 44 -16.84 -4.13 9.50
N GLU A 45 -17.50 -3.04 9.08
CA GLU A 45 -18.94 -2.86 9.27
C GLU A 45 -19.73 -3.96 8.56
N PHE A 46 -19.35 -4.31 7.34
CA PHE A 46 -19.98 -5.41 6.61
C PHE A 46 -19.80 -6.75 7.32
N ALA A 47 -18.58 -7.02 7.81
CA ALA A 47 -18.25 -8.27 8.49
C ALA A 47 -19.01 -8.43 9.81
N GLU A 48 -19.18 -7.35 10.56
CA GLU A 48 -19.97 -7.33 11.79
C GLU A 48 -21.47 -7.51 11.51
N GLN A 49 -22.02 -6.83 10.50
CA GLN A 49 -23.45 -6.91 10.18
C GLN A 49 -23.86 -8.24 9.57
N ASN A 50 -23.04 -8.82 8.70
CA ASN A 50 -23.39 -10.01 7.90
C ASN A 50 -22.78 -11.30 8.45
N GLY A 51 -21.87 -11.22 9.41
CA GLY A 51 -21.19 -12.40 9.96
C GLY A 51 -20.23 -13.10 9.00
N ARG A 52 -19.92 -12.49 7.85
CA ARG A 52 -19.03 -13.02 6.80
C ARG A 52 -18.20 -11.93 6.16
N CYS A 53 -17.12 -12.31 5.50
CA CYS A 53 -16.33 -11.36 4.73
C CYS A 53 -17.07 -10.85 3.49
N PRO A 54 -16.86 -9.58 3.11
CA PRO A 54 -17.33 -9.06 1.84
C PRO A 54 -16.57 -9.71 0.67
N SER A 55 -17.23 -9.72 -0.46
CA SER A 55 -16.73 -10.15 -1.76
C SER A 55 -16.89 -9.02 -2.77
N ALA A 56 -16.20 -9.10 -3.90
CA ALA A 56 -16.30 -8.10 -4.97
C ALA A 56 -17.73 -7.90 -5.53
N ASN A 57 -18.66 -8.83 -5.26
CA ASN A 57 -20.04 -8.76 -5.72
C ASN A 57 -21.00 -8.14 -4.69
N ASP A 58 -20.51 -7.84 -3.49
CA ASP A 58 -21.33 -7.23 -2.44
C ASP A 58 -21.58 -5.75 -2.74
N ALA A 59 -22.82 -5.30 -2.53
CA ALA A 59 -23.22 -3.93 -2.82
C ALA A 59 -22.52 -2.95 -1.86
N GLY A 60 -22.16 -1.77 -2.39
CA GLY A 60 -21.53 -0.70 -1.61
C GLY A 60 -20.01 -0.65 -1.71
N PHE A 61 -19.37 -1.72 -2.18
CA PHE A 61 -17.93 -1.73 -2.41
C PHE A 61 -17.57 -1.11 -3.77
N PRO A 62 -16.48 -0.32 -3.83
CA PRO A 62 -15.99 0.25 -5.08
C PRO A 62 -15.46 -0.84 -6.02
N ALA A 63 -15.52 -0.57 -7.33
CA ALA A 63 -14.90 -1.44 -8.32
C ALA A 63 -13.38 -1.52 -8.11
N ALA A 64 -12.77 -2.65 -8.48
CA ALA A 64 -11.35 -2.89 -8.21
C ALA A 64 -10.40 -1.82 -8.77
N HIS A 65 -10.75 -1.18 -9.88
CA HIS A 65 -9.95 -0.14 -10.53
C HIS A 65 -10.34 1.29 -10.12
N ALA A 66 -11.20 1.46 -9.11
CA ALA A 66 -11.63 2.79 -8.66
C ALA A 66 -10.50 3.63 -8.03
N PHE A 67 -9.38 2.99 -7.67
CA PHE A 67 -8.26 3.59 -6.93
C PHE A 67 -7.06 3.97 -7.83
N ALA A 68 -7.23 3.93 -9.16
CA ALA A 68 -6.17 4.23 -10.13
C ALA A 68 -5.49 5.60 -9.91
N GLY A 69 -6.22 6.58 -9.37
CA GLY A 69 -5.70 7.91 -9.05
C GLY A 69 -4.86 7.99 -7.77
N ASP A 70 -4.98 7.00 -6.89
CA ASP A 70 -4.40 7.02 -5.53
C ASP A 70 -3.11 6.21 -5.42
N GLY A 71 -2.54 5.80 -6.56
CA GLY A 71 -1.33 4.98 -6.61
C GLY A 71 -1.61 3.47 -6.46
N LEU A 72 -2.81 3.02 -6.82
CA LEU A 72 -3.23 1.62 -6.80
C LEU A 72 -3.79 1.21 -8.16
N SER A 73 -3.30 0.12 -8.76
CA SER A 73 -3.80 -0.36 -10.06
C SER A 73 -5.05 -1.24 -9.93
N SER A 74 -5.14 -2.02 -8.86
CA SER A 74 -6.30 -2.84 -8.55
C SER A 74 -6.46 -3.05 -7.05
N VAL A 75 -7.71 -3.14 -6.59
CA VAL A 75 -8.06 -3.44 -5.20
C VAL A 75 -9.12 -4.54 -5.19
N ASN A 76 -8.77 -5.70 -4.66
CA ASN A 76 -9.65 -6.84 -4.49
C ASN A 76 -10.02 -7.01 -3.02
N ILE A 77 -11.25 -7.41 -2.77
CA ILE A 77 -11.75 -7.65 -1.42
C ILE A 77 -12.24 -9.08 -1.36
N GLY A 78 -11.89 -9.77 -0.28
CA GLY A 78 -12.28 -11.15 -0.14
C GLY A 78 -11.95 -11.72 1.23
N ARG A 79 -11.95 -13.05 1.26
CA ARG A 79 -11.55 -13.85 2.41
C ARG A 79 -10.19 -14.47 2.11
N PHE A 80 -9.24 -14.29 3.03
CA PHE A 80 -7.92 -14.93 2.96
C PHE A 80 -7.98 -16.37 3.46
N GLU A 81 -6.93 -17.16 3.18
CA GLU A 81 -6.88 -18.59 3.49
C GLU A 81 -7.05 -18.90 4.98
N VAL A 82 -6.61 -17.99 5.86
CA VAL A 82 -6.70 -18.11 7.33
C VAL A 82 -8.12 -17.80 7.84
N GLY A 83 -9.05 -17.48 6.94
CA GLY A 83 -10.44 -17.17 7.27
C GLY A 83 -10.68 -15.72 7.68
N THR A 84 -9.63 -14.91 7.73
CA THR A 84 -9.65 -13.45 7.89
C THR A 84 -10.30 -12.78 6.68
N CYS A 85 -10.94 -11.65 6.91
CA CYS A 85 -11.38 -10.79 5.82
C CYS A 85 -10.19 -9.97 5.35
N GLY A 86 -10.19 -9.51 4.11
CA GLY A 86 -9.18 -8.54 3.78
C GLY A 86 -9.25 -7.96 2.39
N ILE A 87 -8.25 -7.12 2.16
CA ILE A 87 -8.11 -6.25 1.02
C ILE A 87 -6.74 -6.54 0.43
N GLU A 88 -6.70 -6.92 -0.84
CA GLU A 88 -5.48 -7.05 -1.62
C GLU A 88 -5.43 -5.89 -2.60
N ALA A 89 -4.35 -5.14 -2.62
CA ALA A 89 -4.18 -3.96 -3.46
C ALA A 89 -2.84 -4.03 -4.19
N SER A 90 -2.86 -3.78 -5.49
CA SER A 90 -1.66 -3.71 -6.32
C SER A 90 -1.18 -2.27 -6.40
N LEU A 91 0.08 -2.03 -6.07
CA LEU A 91 0.68 -0.71 -6.11
C LEU A 91 0.88 -0.24 -7.56
N SER A 92 0.65 1.05 -7.81
CA SER A 92 0.97 1.72 -9.07
C SER A 92 1.94 2.87 -8.81
N VAL A 93 3.22 2.58 -9.01
CA VAL A 93 4.35 3.46 -8.70
C VAL A 93 5.30 3.49 -9.91
N PRO A 94 4.88 4.09 -11.04
CA PRO A 94 5.62 3.97 -12.31
C PRO A 94 7.06 4.44 -12.19
N GLY A 95 7.97 3.64 -12.74
CA GLY A 95 9.41 3.90 -12.71
C GLY A 95 10.09 3.60 -11.37
N GLN A 96 9.43 2.88 -10.46
CA GLN A 96 10.03 2.32 -9.25
C GLN A 96 10.04 0.79 -9.32
N PRO A 97 10.98 0.11 -8.64
CA PRO A 97 11.04 -1.36 -8.62
C PRO A 97 9.82 -2.04 -8.00
N ILE A 98 9.03 -1.30 -7.21
CA ILE A 98 7.85 -1.79 -6.50
C ILE A 98 6.54 -1.60 -7.28
N ASP A 99 6.63 -1.15 -8.54
CA ASP A 99 5.45 -0.97 -9.38
C ASP A 99 4.82 -2.34 -9.68
N GLY A 100 3.56 -2.52 -9.31
CA GLY A 100 2.84 -3.79 -9.41
C GLY A 100 2.93 -4.68 -8.17
N ASP A 101 3.76 -4.35 -7.17
CA ASP A 101 3.85 -5.11 -5.92
C ASP A 101 2.49 -5.16 -5.22
N LEU A 102 2.20 -6.30 -4.59
CA LEU A 102 0.98 -6.48 -3.81
C LEU A 102 1.14 -5.97 -2.38
N LEU A 103 0.05 -5.38 -1.88
CA LEU A 103 -0.17 -4.99 -0.50
C LEU A 103 -1.42 -5.72 -0.01
N TRP A 104 -1.34 -6.41 1.11
CA TRP A 104 -2.49 -7.08 1.73
C TRP A 104 -2.79 -6.48 3.09
N LEU A 105 -4.08 -6.39 3.39
CA LEU A 105 -4.60 -5.91 4.65
C LEU A 105 -5.61 -6.94 5.14
N GLU A 106 -5.27 -7.59 6.25
CA GLU A 106 -6.05 -8.67 6.83
C GLU A 106 -6.75 -8.17 8.09
N TYR A 107 -8.05 -8.38 8.14
CA TYR A 107 -8.91 -8.12 9.28
C TYR A 107 -9.26 -9.43 9.98
N ASP A 108 -8.78 -9.55 11.21
CA ASP A 108 -9.19 -10.60 12.13
C ASP A 108 -10.44 -10.13 12.88
N ARG A 109 -11.56 -10.80 12.60
CA ARG A 109 -12.86 -10.51 13.21
C ARG A 109 -12.92 -10.92 14.68
N ASP A 110 -12.16 -11.93 15.09
CA ASP A 110 -12.19 -12.42 16.46
C ASP A 110 -11.44 -11.48 17.40
N SER A 111 -10.33 -10.89 16.92
CA SER A 111 -9.54 -9.94 17.69
C SER A 111 -9.81 -8.46 17.37
N GLY A 112 -10.58 -8.18 16.32
CA GLY A 112 -10.87 -6.81 15.84
C GLY A 112 -9.62 -6.07 15.36
N ARG A 113 -8.59 -6.79 14.90
CA ARG A 113 -7.28 -6.21 14.54
C ARG A 113 -7.03 -6.31 13.05
N TRP A 114 -6.42 -5.24 12.53
CA TRP A 114 -5.83 -5.23 11.19
C TRP A 114 -4.36 -5.58 11.23
N GLN A 115 -3.98 -6.49 10.36
CA GLN A 115 -2.60 -6.77 9.99
C GLN A 115 -2.39 -6.26 8.57
N CYS A 116 -1.23 -5.67 8.31
CA CYS A 116 -0.87 -5.16 7.00
C CYS A 116 0.47 -5.75 6.60
N GLY A 117 0.63 -6.07 5.33
CA GLY A 117 1.88 -6.55 4.75
C GLY A 117 1.92 -6.29 3.26
N GLY A 118 3.04 -6.58 2.62
CA GLY A 118 3.20 -6.42 1.19
C GLY A 118 4.43 -7.14 0.67
N GLU A 119 4.52 -7.27 -0.66
CA GLU A 119 5.69 -7.85 -1.34
C GLU A 119 6.88 -6.86 -1.34
N SER A 120 6.58 -5.57 -1.22
CA SER A 120 7.60 -4.52 -1.23
C SER A 120 8.54 -4.60 -0.01
N PRO A 121 9.80 -4.14 -0.13
CA PRO A 121 10.72 -4.12 1.00
C PRO A 121 10.23 -3.27 2.18
N ASP A 122 10.43 -3.74 3.42
CA ASP A 122 10.02 -3.02 4.65
C ASP A 122 10.44 -1.55 4.69
N LYS A 123 11.60 -1.22 4.13
CA LYS A 123 12.13 0.16 4.12
C LYS A 123 11.19 1.17 3.43
N VAL A 124 10.39 0.72 2.46
CA VAL A 124 9.44 1.57 1.74
C VAL A 124 8.01 1.41 2.24
N LEU A 125 7.72 0.34 2.98
CA LEU A 125 6.41 0.13 3.60
C LEU A 125 6.20 1.06 4.81
N PRO A 126 4.95 1.45 5.10
CA PRO A 126 4.61 2.11 6.36
C PRO A 126 4.88 1.19 7.54
N THR A 127 5.26 1.75 8.69
CA THR A 127 5.49 1.00 9.94
C THR A 127 4.40 -0.01 10.32
N PRO A 128 3.08 0.26 10.17
CA PRO A 128 2.05 -0.75 10.47
C PRO A 128 2.01 -1.93 9.48
N CYS A 129 2.71 -1.84 8.35
CA CYS A 129 2.78 -2.86 7.31
C CYS A 129 4.15 -3.53 7.20
N GLN A 130 5.09 -3.18 8.09
CA GLN A 130 6.40 -3.82 8.19
C GLN A 130 6.24 -5.09 9.02
N GLY A 131 6.64 -6.24 8.48
CA GLY A 131 6.36 -7.55 9.10
C GLY A 131 7.13 -8.70 8.47
#